data_AF-A0A7W9EV39-F1
#
_entry.id   AF-A0A7W9EV39-F1
#
_cell.length_a   1.000
_cell.length_b   1.000
_cell.length_c   1.000
_cell.angle_alpha   90.00
_cell.angle_beta   90.00
_cell.angle_gamma   90.00
#
_symmetry.space_group_name_H-M   'P 1'
#
loop_
_entity.id
_entity.type
_entity.pdbx_description
1 polymer ?
#
loop_
_entity_poly.entity_id
_entity_poly.type
_entity_poly.pdbx_seq_one_letter_code
_entity_poly.pdbx_strand_id
1 'polypeptide(L)'
;MEALAGLIARLRSHNISIVLLEAPVSPRFVREGIGPAAYQHHLGTMRAFAAREGVPYLNNNADADLRTQDFFDWGHLRNPAVTDRLTRRLITQIQPIFRAQEQSR
;
A
#
# COMPACT_ATOMS: atom_id res chain seq x y z
N MET A 1 8.87 -6.76 10.99
CA MET A 1 7.87 -5.76 11.48
C MET A 1 8.47 -4.78 12.49
N GLU A 2 9.37 -5.21 13.39
CA GLU A 2 9.99 -4.31 14.39
C GLU A 2 10.72 -3.10 13.79
N ALA A 3 11.53 -3.31 12.74
CA ALA A 3 12.20 -2.21 12.05
C ALA A 3 11.22 -1.16 11.48
N LEU A 4 10.08 -1.61 10.95
CA LEU A 4 9.04 -0.74 10.41
C LEU A 4 8.32 0.03 11.54
N ALA A 5 8.07 -0.61 12.68
CA ALA A 5 7.51 0.06 13.86
C ALA A 5 8.45 1.15 14.39
N GLY A 6 9.76 0.86 14.48
CA GLY A 6 10.78 1.85 14.86
C GLY A 6 10.83 3.04 13.90
N LEU A 7 10.71 2.79 12.59
CA LEU A 7 10.62 3.86 11.60
C LEU A 7 9.36 4.70 11.77
N ILE A 8 8.20 4.08 11.99
CA ILE A 8 6.92 4.78 12.25
C ILE A 8 7.04 5.67 13.47
N ALA A 9 7.57 5.15 14.58
CA ALA A 9 7.77 5.91 15.81
C ALA A 9 8.68 7.12 15.58
N ARG A 10 9.80 6.94 14.88
CA ARG A 10 10.73 8.02 14.54
C ARG A 10 10.10 9.09 13.66
N LEU A 11 9.35 8.71 12.63
CA LEU A 11 8.70 9.68 11.75
C LEU A 11 7.62 10.48 12.50
N ARG A 12 6.87 9.82 13.40
CA ARG A 12 5.89 10.49 14.27
C ARG A 12 6.51 11.49 15.22
N SER A 13 7.70 11.23 15.77
CA SER A 13 8.39 12.23 16.62
C SER A 13 8.78 13.50 15.85
N HIS A 14 8.74 13.47 14.52
CA HIS A 14 8.91 14.64 13.64
C HIS A 14 7.58 15.21 13.11
N ASN A 15 6.44 14.84 13.70
CA ASN A 15 5.09 15.24 13.26
C ASN A 15 4.78 14.86 11.80
N ILE A 16 5.37 13.77 11.31
CA ILE A 16 5.12 13.24 9.97
C ILE A 16 3.94 12.27 10.03
N SER A 17 2.96 12.49 9.16
CA SER A 17 1.84 11.59 8.96
C SER A 17 2.21 10.48 8.02
N ILE A 18 1.78 9.26 8.35
CA ILE A 18 2.24 8.04 7.69
C ILE A 18 1.02 7.26 7.23
N VAL A 19 1.09 6.80 5.99
CA VAL A 19 0.17 5.82 5.41
C VAL A 19 1.01 4.69 4.85
N LEU A 20 0.61 3.45 5.13
CA LEU A 20 1.20 2.28 4.50
C LEU A 20 0.43 1.98 3.20
N LEU A 21 1.17 1.80 2.11
CA LEU A 21 0.61 1.47 0.81
C LEU A 21 1.17 0.13 0.35
N GLU A 22 0.29 -0.82 0.04
CA GLU A 22 0.68 -2.06 -0.61
C GLU A 22 1.12 -1.76 -2.04
N ALA A 23 2.34 -2.19 -2.38
CA ALA A 23 2.89 -2.01 -3.71
C ALA A 23 2.05 -2.78 -4.75
N PRO A 24 1.93 -2.28 -5.99
CA PRO A 24 1.38 -3.05 -7.09
C PRO A 24 2.13 -4.38 -7.25
N VAL A 25 1.38 -5.47 -7.38
CA VAL A 25 1.97 -6.80 -7.57
C VAL A 25 1.35 -7.50 -8.77
N SER A 26 2.19 -8.14 -9.58
CA SER A 26 1.74 -8.88 -10.74
C SER A 26 0.86 -10.07 -10.33
N PRO A 27 -0.33 -10.26 -10.92
CA PRO A 27 -1.14 -11.46 -10.66
C PRO A 27 -0.39 -12.76 -10.96
N ARG A 28 0.57 -12.72 -11.90
CA ARG A 28 1.44 -13.85 -12.18
C ARG A 28 2.31 -14.21 -10.99
N PHE A 29 2.92 -13.22 -10.32
CA PHE A 29 3.72 -13.48 -9.13
C PHE A 29 2.90 -14.06 -7.99
N VAL A 30 1.66 -13.59 -7.80
CA VAL A 30 0.75 -14.15 -6.78
C VAL A 30 0.43 -15.61 -7.06
N ARG A 31 0.24 -16.00 -8.33
CA ARG A 31 -0.09 -17.39 -8.69
C ARG A 31 1.13 -18.32 -8.72
N GLU A 32 2.23 -17.87 -9.30
CA GLU A 32 3.38 -18.71 -9.66
C GLU A 32 4.60 -18.51 -8.75
N GLY A 33 4.70 -17.36 -8.08
CA GLY A 33 5.85 -17.01 -7.24
C GLY A 33 5.57 -17.27 -5.76
N ILE A 34 4.85 -16.35 -5.10
CA ILE A 34 4.61 -16.42 -3.66
C ILE A 34 3.46 -17.39 -3.30
N GLY A 35 2.49 -17.56 -4.20
CA GLY A 35 1.29 -18.35 -3.96
C GLY A 35 0.16 -17.55 -3.31
N PRO A 36 -1.11 -17.81 -3.66
CA PRO A 36 -2.25 -17.01 -3.18
C PRO A 36 -2.42 -17.01 -1.66
N ALA A 37 -2.19 -18.15 -1.01
CA ALA A 37 -2.34 -18.28 0.44
C ALA A 37 -1.31 -17.43 1.20
N ALA A 38 -0.05 -17.46 0.78
CA ALA A 38 1.01 -16.66 1.38
C ALA A 38 0.80 -15.16 1.13
N TYR A 39 0.32 -14.78 -0.06
CA TYR A 39 -0.05 -13.38 -0.32
C TYR A 39 -1.19 -12.91 0.58
N GLN A 40 -2.26 -13.71 0.74
CA GLN A 40 -3.36 -13.37 1.64
C GLN A 40 -2.91 -13.30 3.11
N HIS A 41 -2.03 -14.21 3.54
CA HIS A 41 -1.43 -14.17 4.86
C HIS A 41 -0.65 -12.86 5.08
N HIS A 42 0.20 -12.46 4.12
CA HIS A 42 0.90 -11.17 4.15
C HIS A 42 -0.07 -9.99 4.28
N LEU A 43 -1.12 -9.94 3.47
CA LEU A 43 -2.13 -8.87 3.56
C LEU A 43 -2.83 -8.83 4.92
N GLY A 44 -3.06 -9.99 5.54
CA GLY A 44 -3.58 -10.09 6.91
C GLY A 44 -2.59 -9.54 7.93
N THR A 45 -1.33 -9.95 7.86
CA THR A 45 -0.26 -9.49 8.75
C THR A 45 -0.05 -7.98 8.65
N MET A 46 -0.05 -7.41 7.43
CA MET A 46 0.09 -5.96 7.22
C MET A 46 -1.10 -5.17 7.76
N ARG A 47 -2.33 -5.68 7.60
CA ARG A 47 -3.54 -5.07 8.20
C ARG A 47 -3.47 -5.07 9.72
N ALA A 48 -3.13 -6.21 10.33
CA ALA A 48 -3.02 -6.32 11.78
C ALA A 48 -1.91 -5.41 12.33
N PHE A 49 -0.77 -5.34 11.63
CA PHE A 49 0.31 -4.42 11.98
C PHE A 49 -0.13 -2.97 11.90
N ALA A 50 -0.71 -2.55 10.78
CA ALA A 50 -1.16 -1.17 10.57
C ALA A 50 -2.17 -0.74 11.63
N ALA A 51 -3.13 -1.61 11.97
CA ALA A 51 -4.09 -1.38 13.04
C ALA A 51 -3.40 -1.20 14.40
N ARG A 52 -2.46 -2.08 14.75
CA ARG A 52 -1.69 -2.00 16.00
C ARG A 52 -0.88 -0.71 16.10
N GLU A 53 -0.24 -0.31 15.02
CA GLU A 53 0.55 0.92 14.98
C GLU A 53 -0.34 2.17 14.81
N GLY A 54 -1.65 2.04 14.57
CA GLY A 54 -2.55 3.16 14.35
C GLY A 54 -2.23 3.95 13.07
N VAL A 55 -1.79 3.27 12.00
CA VAL A 55 -1.52 3.88 10.70
C VAL A 55 -2.53 3.38 9.65
N PRO A 56 -3.03 4.24 8.75
CA PRO A 56 -3.84 3.78 7.63
C PRO A 56 -3.06 2.82 6.73
N TYR A 57 -3.72 1.77 6.26
CA TYR A 57 -3.17 0.84 5.27
C TYR A 57 -4.07 0.78 4.04
N LEU A 58 -3.49 1.09 2.89
CA LEU A 58 -4.16 1.13 1.60
C LEU A 58 -3.63 -0.01 0.74
N ASN A 59 -4.54 -0.77 0.12
CA ASN A 59 -4.17 -1.78 -0.87
C ASN A 59 -5.07 -1.61 -2.09
N ASN A 60 -4.46 -1.19 -3.21
CA ASN A 60 -5.17 -0.97 -4.46
C ASN A 60 -5.07 -2.16 -5.43
N ASN A 61 -4.37 -3.23 -5.07
CA ASN A 61 -4.18 -4.39 -5.96
C ASN A 61 -5.48 -5.10 -6.31
N ALA A 62 -6.41 -5.23 -5.35
CA ALA A 62 -7.69 -5.90 -5.57
C ALA A 62 -8.64 -5.09 -6.47
N ASP A 63 -8.55 -3.76 -6.41
CA ASP A 63 -9.52 -2.86 -7.06
C ASP A 63 -9.04 -2.33 -8.42
N ALA A 64 -7.79 -2.59 -8.80
CA ALA A 64 -7.16 -1.94 -9.93
C ALA A 64 -7.23 -2.73 -11.25
N ASP A 65 -7.92 -3.89 -11.28
CA ASP A 65 -7.97 -4.83 -12.42
C ASP A 65 -6.59 -5.01 -13.06
N LEU A 66 -5.58 -5.26 -12.22
CA LEU A 66 -4.20 -5.39 -12.67
C LEU A 66 -4.03 -6.70 -13.44
N ARG A 67 -3.44 -6.63 -14.62
CA ARG A 67 -3.17 -7.79 -15.47
C ARG A 67 -1.67 -8.02 -15.55
N THR A 68 -1.27 -9.26 -15.81
CA THR A 68 0.16 -9.62 -15.95
C THR A 68 0.89 -8.71 -16.95
N GLN A 69 0.23 -8.32 -18.05
CA GLN A 69 0.81 -7.46 -19.08
C GLN A 69 1.07 -6.01 -18.63
N ASP A 70 0.51 -5.58 -17.50
CA ASP A 70 0.70 -4.23 -16.99
C ASP A 70 2.05 -4.04 -16.29
N PHE A 71 2.82 -5.12 -16.13
CA PHE A 71 4.09 -5.14 -15.43
C PHE A 71 5.29 -5.45 -16.32
N PHE A 72 6.45 -4.89 -15.97
CA PHE A 72 7.75 -5.27 -16.50
C PHE A 72 8.27 -6.54 -15.82
N ASP A 73 8.12 -6.60 -14.49
CA ASP A 73 8.49 -7.75 -13.66
C ASP A 73 7.38 -8.05 -12.62
N TRP A 74 7.72 -8.56 -11.43
CA TRP A 74 6.73 -8.93 -10.43
C TRP A 74 6.14 -7.75 -9.65
N GLY A 75 6.80 -6.59 -9.63
CA GLY A 75 6.39 -5.44 -8.82
C GLY A 75 6.40 -4.09 -9.56
N HIS A 76 7.03 -4.00 -10.73
CA HIS A 76 7.16 -2.75 -11.46
C HIS A 76 6.17 -2.67 -12.62
N LEU A 77 5.33 -1.64 -12.62
CA LEU A 77 4.39 -1.35 -13.70
C LEU A 77 5.14 -0.85 -14.93
N ARG A 78 4.68 -1.27 -16.11
CA ARG A 78 5.14 -0.76 -17.42
C ARG A 78 4.10 0.09 -18.15
N ASN A 79 2.83 -0.01 -17.77
CA ASN A 79 1.73 0.64 -18.47
C ASN A 79 1.42 2.02 -17.83
N PRO A 80 1.74 3.15 -18.49
CA PRO A 80 1.54 4.48 -17.91
C PRO A 80 0.09 4.76 -17.54
N ALA A 81 -0.89 4.24 -18.32
CA ALA A 81 -2.30 4.43 -18.03
C ALA A 81 -2.73 3.74 -16.72
N VAL A 82 -2.11 2.61 -16.38
CA VAL A 82 -2.36 1.91 -15.11
C VAL A 82 -1.72 2.66 -13.95
N THR A 83 -0.49 3.15 -14.13
CA THR A 83 0.20 4.02 -13.17
C THR A 83 -0.63 5.27 -12.85
N ASP A 84 -1.15 5.96 -13.86
CA ASP A 84 -2.01 7.12 -13.71
C ASP A 84 -3.30 6.79 -12.94
N ARG A 85 -3.96 5.68 -13.30
CA ARG A 85 -5.18 5.23 -12.62
C ARG A 85 -4.95 4.96 -11.14
N LEU A 86 -3.87 4.24 -10.82
CA LEU A 86 -3.49 3.93 -9.43
C LEU A 86 -3.12 5.19 -8.65
N THR A 87 -2.39 6.11 -9.28
CA THR A 87 -1.98 7.39 -8.67
C THR A 87 -3.20 8.24 -8.32
N ARG A 88 -4.16 8.40 -9.24
CA ARG A 88 -5.40 9.14 -8.98
C ARG A 88 -6.19 8.53 -7.82
N ARG A 89 -6.31 7.19 -7.80
CA ARG A 89 -6.99 6.48 -6.71
C ARG A 89 -6.32 6.70 -5.37
N LEU A 90 -4.98 6.60 -5.32
CA LEU A 90 -4.20 6.88 -4.13
C LEU A 90 -4.44 8.30 -3.62
N ILE A 91 -4.37 9.30 -4.50
CA ILE A 91 -4.62 10.72 -4.15
C ILE A 91 -6.01 10.87 -3.52
N THR A 92 -7.04 10.28 -4.12
CA THR A 92 -8.41 10.31 -3.58
C THR A 92 -8.51 9.67 -2.19
N GLN A 93 -7.80 8.57 -1.95
CA GLN A 93 -7.82 7.86 -0.66
C GLN A 93 -7.06 8.62 0.44
N ILE A 94 -5.95 9.28 0.11
CA ILE A 94 -5.12 9.97 1.11
C ILE A 94 -5.59 11.39 1.41
N GLN A 95 -6.27 12.06 0.48
CA GLN A 95 -6.77 13.43 0.66
C GLN A 95 -7.55 13.66 1.97
N PRO A 96 -8.52 12.82 2.38
CA PRO A 96 -9.23 13.03 3.64
C PRO A 96 -8.33 12.84 4.87
N ILE A 97 -7.31 11.99 4.79
CA ILE A 97 -6.37 11.72 5.89
C ILE A 97 -5.58 13.00 6.21
N PHE A 98 -5.13 13.72 5.18
CA PHE A 98 -4.37 14.95 5.36
C PHE A 98 -5.26 16.15 5.75
N ARG A 99 -6.48 16.24 5.22
CA ARG A 99 -7.44 17.32 5.59
C ARG A 99 -7.86 17.29 7.07
N ALA A 100 -8.05 16.10 7.65
CA ALA A 100 -8.42 15.97 9.05
C ALA A 100 -7.32 16.48 10.02
N GLN A 101 -6.07 16.47 9.58
CA GLN A 101 -4.93 16.90 10.39
C GLN A 101 -4.69 18.41 10.35
N GLU A 102 -5.05 19.08 9.25
CA GLU A 102 -5.02 20.55 9.17
C GLU A 102 -6.03 21.20 10.13
N GLN A 103 -7.15 20.53 10.39
CA GLN A 103 -8.19 21.02 11.30
C GLN A 103 -7.93 20.74 12.78
N SER A 104 -6.91 19.92 13.09
CA SER A 104 -6.54 19.53 14.46
C SER A 104 -5.30 20.28 14.98
N ARG A 105 -4.79 21.25 14.21
CA ARG A 105 -3.68 22.15 14.56
C ARG A 105 -4.23 23.55 14.82
#